data_AF-A0A380GJU8-F1
#
_entry.id   AF-A0A380GJU8-F1
#
_cell.length_a   1.000
_cell.length_b   1.000
_cell.length_c   1.000
_cell.angle_alpha   90.00
_cell.angle_beta   90.00
_cell.angle_gamma   90.00
#
_symmetry.space_group_name_H-M   'P 1'
#
loop_
_entity.id
_entity.type
_entity.pdbx_description
1 polymer ?
#
loop_
_entity_poly.entity_id
_entity_poly.type
_entity_poly.pdbx_seq_one_letter_code
_entity_poly.pdbx_strand_id
1 'polypeptide(L)'
;MRRNILKKYFKLNQMIIVSSLFILNVLGILIFNSNKSDASETHNIENPNTINAYHINYEVANRNPDKYESMEELQKETNEGVDWKINTEKNDSDTIIAAMHGGAIEPGTTELAKYTARLGNYDYFSFEGIRSENNSELHVTSVNYNNDVLHNMVSDKQYSVMIHGYKGDKAIAYIGGKDKALRLEITDELKSKGIKAEEAPDLIEGRANSNPANMNEKGEGVQIEMTTALREQLFSNNDLSSQSRSDESNYSATMLDMAKAINQAINKVKIEE
;
A
#
# COMPACT_ATOMS: atom_id res chain seq x y z
N MET A 1 -3.26 5.96 -68.46
CA MET A 1 -4.65 5.98 -67.93
C MET A 1 -4.92 4.99 -66.79
N ARG A 2 -4.50 3.71 -66.85
CA ARG A 2 -4.87 2.68 -65.84
C ARG A 2 -4.32 2.89 -64.41
N ARG A 3 -3.19 3.56 -64.20
CA ARG A 3 -2.58 3.79 -62.87
C ARG A 3 -3.34 4.78 -61.97
N ASN A 4 -4.07 5.74 -62.54
CA ASN A 4 -4.83 6.73 -61.75
C ASN A 4 -6.18 6.20 -61.27
N ILE A 5 -6.72 5.18 -61.95
CA ILE A 5 -8.00 4.56 -61.61
C ILE A 5 -7.83 3.69 -60.34
N LEU A 6 -6.76 2.89 -60.25
CA LEU A 6 -6.46 2.07 -59.07
C LEU A 6 -6.24 2.88 -57.77
N LYS A 7 -5.57 4.04 -57.84
CA LYS A 7 -5.40 4.93 -56.67
C LYS A 7 -6.73 5.54 -56.20
N LYS A 8 -7.67 5.78 -57.11
CA LYS A 8 -9.00 6.31 -56.79
C LYS A 8 -9.87 5.24 -56.10
N TYR A 9 -9.80 3.99 -56.58
CA TYR A 9 -10.47 2.85 -55.91
C TYR A 9 -9.90 2.54 -54.52
N PHE A 10 -8.58 2.67 -54.33
CA PHE A 10 -7.95 2.44 -53.02
C PHE A 10 -8.37 3.50 -51.98
N LYS A 11 -8.44 4.78 -52.38
CA LYS A 11 -8.96 5.86 -51.52
C LYS A 11 -10.46 5.72 -51.22
N LEU A 12 -11.25 5.27 -52.21
CA LEU A 12 -12.69 5.09 -52.02
C LEU A 12 -13.00 3.93 -51.05
N ASN A 13 -12.25 2.82 -51.12
CA ASN A 13 -12.39 1.70 -50.17
C ASN A 13 -11.92 2.07 -48.76
N GLN A 14 -10.85 2.85 -48.59
CA GLN A 14 -10.46 3.36 -47.27
C GLN A 14 -11.53 4.29 -46.68
N MET A 15 -12.16 5.14 -47.50
CA MET A 15 -13.24 6.02 -47.03
C MET A 15 -14.49 5.24 -46.59
N ILE A 16 -14.84 4.17 -47.30
CA ILE A 16 -16.01 3.32 -46.97
C ILE A 16 -15.75 2.53 -45.68
N ILE A 17 -14.53 2.04 -45.45
CA ILE A 17 -14.19 1.32 -44.21
C ILE A 17 -14.20 2.27 -43.00
N VAL A 18 -13.70 3.50 -43.15
CA VAL A 18 -13.68 4.49 -42.06
C VAL A 18 -15.09 5.02 -41.75
N SER A 19 -15.97 5.20 -42.74
CA SER A 19 -17.36 5.60 -42.50
C SER A 19 -18.20 4.47 -41.87
N SER A 20 -17.92 3.21 -42.20
CA SER A 20 -18.59 2.04 -41.60
C SER A 20 -18.21 1.86 -40.12
N LEU A 21 -16.96 2.11 -39.75
CA LEU A 21 -16.52 2.11 -38.33
C LEU A 21 -17.12 3.26 -37.51
N PHE A 22 -17.38 4.41 -38.15
CA PHE A 22 -17.99 5.55 -37.47
C PHE A 22 -19.49 5.31 -37.19
N ILE A 23 -20.20 4.64 -38.10
CA ILE A 23 -21.63 4.30 -37.92
C ILE A 23 -21.81 3.25 -36.81
N LEU A 24 -20.91 2.26 -36.68
CA LEU A 24 -20.96 1.30 -35.57
C LEU A 24 -20.72 1.95 -34.19
N ASN A 25 -19.83 2.94 -34.10
CA ASN A 25 -19.59 3.67 -32.85
C ASN A 25 -20.79 4.57 -32.47
N VAL A 26 -21.41 5.22 -33.44
CA VAL A 26 -22.60 6.07 -33.19
C VAL A 26 -23.83 5.21 -32.82
N LEU A 27 -23.99 4.01 -33.42
CA LEU A 27 -25.04 3.07 -33.02
C LEU A 27 -24.80 2.48 -31.63
N GLY A 28 -23.53 2.18 -31.28
CA GLY A 28 -23.15 1.73 -29.93
C GLY A 28 -23.43 2.78 -28.85
N ILE A 29 -23.16 4.06 -29.13
CA ILE A 29 -23.47 5.19 -28.24
C ILE A 29 -24.99 5.41 -28.11
N LEU A 30 -25.76 5.24 -29.20
CA LEU A 30 -27.22 5.34 -29.17
C LEU A 30 -27.87 4.16 -28.42
N ILE A 31 -27.36 2.94 -28.57
CA ILE A 31 -27.86 1.76 -27.82
C ILE A 31 -27.48 1.87 -26.33
N PHE A 32 -26.30 2.41 -26.01
CA PHE A 32 -25.90 2.68 -24.62
C PHE A 32 -26.75 3.79 -23.98
N ASN A 33 -27.16 4.82 -24.76
CA ASN A 33 -28.03 5.89 -24.29
C ASN A 33 -29.52 5.51 -24.21
N SER A 34 -29.98 4.53 -24.99
CA SER A 34 -31.40 4.10 -25.00
C SER A 34 -31.77 3.19 -23.83
N ASN A 35 -30.77 2.57 -23.18
CA ASN A 35 -30.97 1.77 -21.96
C ASN A 35 -30.85 2.60 -20.67
N LYS A 36 -30.82 3.93 -20.77
CA LYS A 36 -30.75 4.85 -19.63
C LYS A 36 -32.01 5.72 -19.56
N SER A 37 -33.18 5.09 -19.57
CA SER A 37 -34.45 5.74 -19.22
C SER A 37 -35.35 4.75 -18.49
N ASP A 38 -35.19 4.71 -17.16
CA ASP A 38 -36.28 4.64 -16.17
C ASP A 38 -35.69 4.35 -14.78
N ALA A 39 -35.09 5.38 -14.19
CA ALA A 39 -35.05 5.57 -12.75
C ALA A 39 -34.74 7.05 -12.49
N SER A 40 -35.71 7.76 -11.95
CA SER A 40 -35.57 9.14 -11.51
C SER A 40 -34.55 9.21 -10.38
N GLU A 41 -33.35 9.73 -10.63
CA GLU A 41 -32.47 10.22 -9.56
C GLU A 41 -32.62 11.73 -9.47
N THR A 42 -33.39 12.14 -8.47
CA THR A 42 -33.32 13.45 -7.85
C THR A 42 -31.86 13.78 -7.55
N HIS A 43 -31.41 14.97 -7.93
CA HIS A 43 -30.13 15.55 -7.49
C HIS A 43 -30.06 15.57 -5.95
N ASN A 44 -29.55 14.50 -5.37
CA ASN A 44 -29.02 14.49 -4.03
C ASN A 44 -27.51 14.69 -4.16
N ILE A 45 -27.01 15.73 -3.50
CA ILE A 45 -25.59 15.92 -3.29
C ILE A 45 -25.12 14.67 -2.51
N GLU A 46 -24.53 13.71 -3.21
CA GLU A 46 -24.09 12.46 -2.58
C GLU A 46 -23.07 12.77 -1.50
N ASN A 47 -23.34 12.20 -0.33
CA ASN A 47 -22.50 12.36 0.85
C ASN A 47 -21.09 11.81 0.54
N PRO A 48 -20.00 12.52 0.82
CA PRO A 48 -18.65 11.99 0.64
C PRO A 48 -18.43 10.63 1.36
N ASN A 49 -19.19 10.34 2.42
CA ASN A 49 -19.17 9.04 3.10
C ASN A 49 -19.70 7.89 2.23
N THR A 50 -20.67 8.13 1.34
CA THR A 50 -21.18 7.08 0.43
C THR A 50 -20.18 6.77 -0.67
N ILE A 51 -19.48 7.77 -1.22
CA ILE A 51 -18.44 7.56 -2.25
C ILE A 51 -17.27 6.76 -1.68
N ASN A 52 -16.86 7.04 -0.43
CA ASN A 52 -15.85 6.26 0.26
C ASN A 52 -16.33 4.81 0.47
N ALA A 53 -17.54 4.60 0.98
CA ALA A 53 -18.09 3.25 1.17
C ALA A 53 -18.16 2.43 -0.13
N TYR A 54 -18.52 3.05 -1.26
CA TYR A 54 -18.53 2.38 -2.56
C TYR A 54 -17.13 2.04 -3.09
N HIS A 55 -16.14 2.95 -2.94
CA HIS A 55 -14.75 2.65 -3.31
C HIS A 55 -14.16 1.54 -2.44
N ILE A 56 -14.40 1.59 -1.13
CA ILE A 56 -13.91 0.57 -0.18
C ILE A 56 -14.51 -0.80 -0.55
N ASN A 57 -15.83 -0.89 -0.79
CA ASN A 57 -16.47 -2.15 -1.20
C ASN A 57 -15.97 -2.69 -2.55
N TYR A 58 -15.60 -1.81 -3.48
CA TYR A 58 -15.02 -2.22 -4.78
C TYR A 58 -13.59 -2.72 -4.65
N GLU A 59 -12.81 -2.19 -3.69
CA GLU A 59 -11.46 -2.67 -3.38
C GLU A 59 -11.48 -4.00 -2.61
N VAL A 60 -12.45 -4.23 -1.70
CA VAL A 60 -12.69 -5.55 -1.06
C VAL A 60 -12.95 -6.63 -2.11
N ALA A 61 -13.80 -6.32 -3.10
CA ALA A 61 -14.17 -7.28 -4.14
C ALA A 61 -13.03 -7.60 -5.13
N ASN A 62 -11.93 -6.83 -5.12
CA ASN A 62 -10.82 -6.94 -6.07
C ASN A 62 -9.45 -7.19 -5.42
N ARG A 63 -9.36 -7.42 -4.11
CA ARG A 63 -8.13 -7.98 -3.52
C ARG A 63 -8.08 -9.45 -3.90
N ASN A 64 -7.08 -9.85 -4.67
CA ASN A 64 -6.83 -11.27 -4.87
C ASN A 64 -6.59 -11.90 -3.49
N PRO A 65 -7.22 -13.05 -3.20
CA PRO A 65 -6.91 -13.77 -1.97
C PRO A 65 -5.42 -14.09 -1.93
N ASP A 66 -4.88 -14.13 -0.71
CA ASP A 66 -3.49 -14.56 -0.50
C ASP A 66 -3.29 -15.96 -1.08
N LYS A 67 -2.12 -16.18 -1.69
CA LYS A 67 -1.77 -17.49 -2.25
C LYS A 67 -1.56 -18.54 -1.17
N TYR A 68 -1.06 -18.10 -0.01
CA TYR A 68 -0.82 -18.93 1.16
C TYR A 68 -1.73 -18.45 2.28
N GLU A 69 -2.31 -19.38 3.04
CA GLU A 69 -3.19 -19.07 4.15
C GLU A 69 -2.41 -18.57 5.38
N SER A 70 -1.10 -18.83 5.45
CA SER A 70 -0.24 -18.52 6.59
C SER A 70 1.24 -18.36 6.19
N MET A 71 2.05 -17.76 7.07
CA MET A 71 3.50 -17.68 6.88
C MET A 71 4.18 -19.04 7.01
N GLU A 72 3.70 -19.92 7.89
CA GLU A 72 4.18 -21.32 7.97
C GLU A 72 4.04 -22.06 6.64
N GLU A 73 2.88 -21.94 5.99
CA GLU A 73 2.64 -22.52 4.66
C GLU A 73 3.54 -21.90 3.61
N LEU A 74 3.59 -20.56 3.55
CA LEU A 74 4.47 -19.84 2.62
C LEU A 74 5.92 -20.32 2.76
N GLN A 75 6.46 -20.36 3.97
CA GLN A 75 7.86 -20.73 4.23
C GLN A 75 8.14 -22.22 3.96
N LYS A 76 7.11 -23.07 4.02
CA LYS A 76 7.21 -24.49 3.64
C LYS A 76 7.25 -24.70 2.13
N GLU A 77 6.56 -23.86 1.36
CA GLU A 77 6.43 -23.99 -0.10
C GLU A 77 7.42 -23.13 -0.91
N THR A 78 8.20 -22.29 -0.23
CA THR A 78 9.18 -21.39 -0.85
C THR A 78 10.54 -21.47 -0.16
N ASN A 79 11.56 -20.81 -0.71
CA ASN A 79 12.94 -20.94 -0.24
C ASN A 79 13.53 -19.58 0.18
N GLU A 80 14.06 -19.52 1.40
CA GLU A 80 14.85 -18.38 1.86
C GLU A 80 16.09 -18.17 0.99
N GLY A 81 16.46 -16.91 0.74
CA GLY A 81 17.58 -16.52 -0.11
C GLY A 81 17.30 -16.59 -1.61
N VAL A 82 16.15 -17.15 -2.02
CA VAL A 82 15.69 -17.20 -3.42
C VAL A 82 14.39 -16.44 -3.60
N ASP A 83 13.37 -16.78 -2.80
CA ASP A 83 12.04 -16.19 -2.88
C ASP A 83 11.90 -14.99 -1.94
N TRP A 84 12.43 -15.14 -0.73
CA TRP A 84 12.36 -14.16 0.34
C TRP A 84 13.60 -14.21 1.23
N LYS A 85 13.76 -13.21 2.10
CA LYS A 85 14.72 -13.24 3.22
C LYS A 85 14.14 -12.48 4.41
N ILE A 86 14.60 -12.80 5.62
CA ILE A 86 14.26 -12.02 6.81
C ILE A 86 15.48 -11.19 7.24
N ASN A 87 15.27 -9.90 7.46
CA ASN A 87 16.28 -9.01 8.04
C ASN A 87 15.78 -8.48 9.40
N THR A 88 16.65 -8.52 10.40
CA THR A 88 16.34 -8.06 11.76
C THR A 88 17.50 -7.27 12.35
N GLU A 89 17.21 -6.27 13.17
CA GLU A 89 18.18 -5.63 14.06
C GLU A 89 17.57 -5.59 15.47
N LYS A 90 18.32 -6.01 16.49
CA LYS A 90 17.92 -5.93 17.90
C LYS A 90 18.81 -4.91 18.60
N ASN A 91 18.20 -3.82 19.05
CA ASN A 91 18.86 -2.71 19.72
C ASN A 91 18.45 -2.61 21.20
N ASP A 92 17.83 -3.68 21.74
CA ASP A 92 17.27 -3.76 23.09
C ASP A 92 16.30 -2.61 23.39
N SER A 93 15.60 -2.15 22.36
CA SER A 93 14.56 -1.13 22.49
C SER A 93 13.25 -1.77 22.94
N ASP A 94 12.47 -1.02 23.72
CA ASP A 94 11.05 -1.25 24.01
C ASP A 94 10.14 -0.97 22.81
N THR A 95 10.70 -0.59 21.66
CA THR A 95 9.99 -0.26 20.43
C THR A 95 10.51 -1.07 19.25
N ILE A 96 9.59 -1.52 18.39
CA ILE A 96 9.90 -2.16 17.11
C ILE A 96 9.24 -1.44 15.93
N ILE A 97 10.00 -1.23 14.86
CA ILE A 97 9.49 -0.83 13.55
C ILE A 97 9.64 -2.01 12.60
N ALA A 98 8.55 -2.41 11.95
CA ALA A 98 8.58 -3.61 11.13
C ALA A 98 7.85 -3.44 9.78
N ALA A 99 8.35 -4.13 8.77
CA ALA A 99 7.74 -4.26 7.44
C ALA A 99 7.56 -5.74 7.11
N MET A 100 6.41 -6.31 7.48
CA MET A 100 6.09 -7.73 7.28
C MET A 100 5.81 -8.10 5.81
N HIS A 101 5.58 -7.09 4.97
CA HIS A 101 5.45 -7.17 3.52
C HIS A 101 6.56 -6.38 2.83
N GLY A 102 7.80 -6.61 3.25
CA GLY A 102 8.98 -5.91 2.77
C GLY A 102 9.45 -6.33 1.37
N GLY A 103 10.56 -5.72 0.95
CA GLY A 103 11.23 -6.00 -0.31
C GLY A 103 10.37 -5.56 -1.48
N ALA A 104 10.04 -6.50 -2.35
CA ALA A 104 9.20 -6.26 -3.52
C ALA A 104 7.72 -6.68 -3.32
N ILE A 105 7.32 -7.12 -2.12
CA ILE A 105 5.91 -7.44 -1.80
C ILE A 105 5.11 -6.14 -1.80
N GLU A 106 5.48 -5.20 -0.93
CA GLU A 106 4.96 -3.83 -0.89
C GLU A 106 6.13 -2.83 -0.98
N PRO A 107 6.61 -2.51 -2.21
CA PRO A 107 7.86 -1.75 -2.40
C PRO A 107 7.89 -0.41 -1.65
N GLY A 108 8.98 -0.13 -0.91
CA GLY A 108 9.15 1.10 -0.12
C GLY A 108 8.96 0.91 1.39
N THR A 109 8.31 -0.17 1.84
CA THR A 109 8.06 -0.43 3.27
C THR A 109 9.34 -0.77 4.03
N THR A 110 10.19 -1.64 3.47
CA THR A 110 11.51 -2.01 4.04
C THR A 110 12.38 -0.78 4.25
N GLU A 111 12.46 0.09 3.25
CA GLU A 111 13.33 1.27 3.30
C GLU A 111 12.88 2.23 4.40
N LEU A 112 11.57 2.53 4.48
CA LEU A 112 11.03 3.39 5.53
C LEU A 112 11.16 2.77 6.92
N ALA A 113 10.82 1.48 7.08
CA ALA A 113 10.92 0.80 8.35
C ALA A 113 12.36 0.79 8.87
N LYS A 114 13.31 0.45 8.00
CA LYS A 114 14.74 0.40 8.36
C LYS A 114 15.30 1.78 8.69
N TYR A 115 14.97 2.79 7.90
CA TYR A 115 15.44 4.16 8.15
C TYR A 115 14.86 4.72 9.45
N THR A 116 13.58 4.46 9.73
CA THR A 116 12.92 4.87 10.98
C THR A 116 13.51 4.16 12.19
N ALA A 117 13.72 2.84 12.11
CA ALA A 117 14.33 2.07 13.20
C ALA A 117 15.74 2.58 13.53
N ARG A 118 16.58 2.83 12.51
CA ARG A 118 17.92 3.40 12.68
C ARG A 118 17.88 4.79 13.30
N LEU A 119 16.94 5.65 12.88
CA LEU A 119 16.79 7.01 13.40
C LEU A 119 16.46 7.02 14.90
N GLY A 120 15.59 6.12 15.34
CA GLY A 120 15.14 6.01 16.73
C GLY A 120 15.93 5.03 17.60
N ASN A 121 16.90 4.31 17.03
CA ASN A 121 17.58 3.18 17.67
C ASN A 121 16.58 2.13 18.20
N TYR A 122 15.58 1.79 17.37
CA TYR A 122 14.54 0.81 17.67
C TYR A 122 14.92 -0.58 17.18
N ASP A 123 14.23 -1.61 17.66
CA ASP A 123 14.28 -2.93 17.04
C ASP A 123 13.66 -2.87 15.64
N TYR A 124 14.16 -3.70 14.74
CA TYR A 124 13.77 -3.72 13.33
C TYR A 124 13.47 -5.13 12.85
N PHE A 125 12.42 -5.26 12.04
CA PHE A 125 12.12 -6.49 11.31
C PHE A 125 11.66 -6.17 9.88
N SER A 126 12.10 -6.95 8.89
CA SER A 126 11.42 -7.01 7.60
C SER A 126 11.49 -8.41 6.99
N PHE A 127 10.34 -8.88 6.49
CA PHE A 127 10.25 -10.04 5.62
C PHE A 127 10.22 -9.53 4.18
N GLU A 128 11.28 -9.78 3.42
CA GLU A 128 11.50 -9.17 2.11
C GLU A 128 11.28 -10.18 0.99
N GLY A 129 10.29 -9.94 0.12
CA GLY A 129 10.21 -10.65 -1.16
C GLY A 129 11.33 -10.17 -2.09
N ILE A 130 12.12 -11.12 -2.62
CA ILE A 130 13.31 -10.85 -3.43
C ILE A 130 13.27 -11.47 -4.83
N ARG A 131 12.09 -11.97 -5.26
CA ARG A 131 11.90 -12.48 -6.62
C ARG A 131 12.04 -11.35 -7.64
N SER A 132 12.39 -11.68 -8.87
CA SER A 132 12.36 -10.72 -9.98
C SER A 132 10.93 -10.30 -10.38
N GLU A 133 9.94 -11.14 -10.09
CA GLU A 133 8.53 -10.94 -10.42
C GLU A 133 7.62 -11.69 -9.43
N ASN A 134 6.32 -11.40 -9.46
CA ASN A 134 5.28 -12.10 -8.69
C ASN A 134 5.52 -12.11 -7.16
N ASN A 135 6.15 -11.07 -6.61
CA ASN A 135 6.33 -10.95 -5.15
C ASN A 135 5.02 -10.74 -4.39
N SER A 136 3.95 -10.27 -5.05
CA SER A 136 2.62 -10.18 -4.45
C SER A 136 2.07 -11.56 -4.02
N GLU A 137 2.57 -12.65 -4.60
CA GLU A 137 2.23 -14.01 -4.15
C GLU A 137 2.81 -14.37 -2.78
N LEU A 138 3.79 -13.62 -2.30
CA LEU A 138 4.39 -13.80 -0.97
C LEU A 138 3.69 -12.97 0.11
N HIS A 139 2.61 -12.27 -0.24
CA HIS A 139 1.79 -11.57 0.74
C HIS A 139 0.94 -12.58 1.53
N VAL A 140 0.97 -12.45 2.86
CA VAL A 140 0.06 -13.10 3.80
C VAL A 140 -0.52 -12.01 4.68
N THR A 141 -1.84 -11.91 4.74
CA THR A 141 -2.55 -10.87 5.49
C THR A 141 -2.15 -10.86 6.96
N SER A 142 -2.10 -9.67 7.56
CA SER A 142 -1.65 -9.48 8.94
C SER A 142 -2.43 -10.34 9.94
N VAL A 143 -3.72 -10.61 9.71
CA VAL A 143 -4.55 -11.43 10.62
C VAL A 143 -4.16 -12.92 10.64
N ASN A 144 -3.44 -13.39 9.62
CA ASN A 144 -2.97 -14.76 9.47
C ASN A 144 -1.43 -14.86 9.52
N TYR A 145 -0.74 -13.78 9.87
CA TYR A 145 0.72 -13.68 9.76
C TYR A 145 1.43 -14.41 10.92
N ASN A 146 1.46 -15.74 10.92
CA ASN A 146 2.07 -16.57 11.98
C ASN A 146 3.59 -16.76 11.82
N ASN A 147 4.35 -15.66 11.66
CA ASN A 147 5.81 -15.75 11.61
C ASN A 147 6.41 -15.66 13.03
N ASP A 148 7.01 -16.77 13.49
CA ASP A 148 7.58 -16.87 14.84
C ASP A 148 8.68 -15.83 15.11
N VAL A 149 9.47 -15.44 14.10
CA VAL A 149 10.54 -14.45 14.30
C VAL A 149 9.95 -13.09 14.65
N LEU A 150 8.97 -12.61 13.86
CA LEU A 150 8.29 -11.36 14.14
C LEU A 150 7.56 -11.40 15.48
N HIS A 151 6.80 -12.47 15.74
CA HIS A 151 6.04 -12.60 16.99
C HIS A 151 6.95 -12.54 18.22
N ASN A 152 8.06 -13.27 18.22
CA ASN A 152 9.01 -13.24 19.32
C ASN A 152 9.63 -11.85 19.50
N MET A 153 9.92 -11.13 18.42
CA MET A 153 10.48 -9.77 18.48
C MET A 153 9.48 -8.70 18.92
N VAL A 154 8.18 -8.92 18.75
CA VAL A 154 7.14 -7.96 19.14
C VAL A 154 6.70 -8.19 20.59
N SER A 155 6.70 -9.44 21.05
CA SER A 155 6.05 -9.85 22.31
C SER A 155 6.52 -9.16 23.58
N ASP A 156 7.76 -8.65 23.60
CA ASP A 156 8.37 -7.95 24.75
C ASP A 156 8.46 -6.43 24.54
N LYS A 157 7.79 -5.90 23.50
CA LYS A 157 7.81 -4.47 23.18
C LYS A 157 6.64 -3.75 23.80
N GLN A 158 6.87 -2.51 24.19
CA GLN A 158 5.81 -1.59 24.60
C GLN A 158 5.16 -0.98 23.35
N TYR A 159 5.95 -0.65 22.32
CA TYR A 159 5.45 -0.02 21.10
C TYR A 159 5.83 -0.80 19.86
N SER A 160 4.88 -0.93 18.94
CA SER A 160 5.06 -1.62 17.66
C SER A 160 4.40 -0.81 16.55
N VAL A 161 5.17 -0.53 15.50
CA VAL A 161 4.69 0.15 14.29
C VAL A 161 4.94 -0.74 13.08
N MET A 162 3.85 -1.17 12.44
CA MET A 162 3.89 -1.98 11.22
C MET A 162 3.69 -1.09 10.00
N ILE A 163 4.65 -1.13 9.07
CA ILE A 163 4.67 -0.34 7.83
C ILE A 163 4.21 -1.23 6.68
N HIS A 164 3.13 -0.82 6.03
CA HIS A 164 2.49 -1.52 4.91
C HIS A 164 2.32 -0.61 3.69
N GLY A 165 2.07 -1.23 2.54
CA GLY A 165 1.75 -0.60 1.29
C GLY A 165 0.32 -0.89 0.86
N TYR A 166 -0.43 0.16 0.58
CA TYR A 166 -1.76 0.10 0.01
C TYR A 166 -1.74 0.49 -1.47
N LYS A 167 -2.67 -0.03 -2.27
CA LYS A 167 -2.85 0.41 -3.65
C LYS A 167 -3.59 1.75 -3.63
N GLY A 168 -3.08 2.76 -4.35
CA GLY A 168 -3.74 4.06 -4.39
C GLY A 168 -2.96 5.10 -5.17
N ASP A 169 -3.67 5.98 -5.88
CA ASP A 169 -3.14 7.01 -6.77
C ASP A 169 -2.99 8.39 -6.09
N LYS A 170 -3.56 8.55 -4.90
CA LYS A 170 -3.39 9.73 -4.04
C LYS A 170 -2.38 9.43 -2.96
N ALA A 171 -1.39 10.30 -2.77
CA ALA A 171 -0.41 10.16 -1.70
C ALA A 171 -1.06 10.40 -0.33
N ILE A 172 -1.40 9.29 0.35
CA ILE A 172 -2.06 9.24 1.66
C ILE A 172 -1.38 8.14 2.50
N ALA A 173 -1.17 8.43 3.78
CA ALA A 173 -0.90 7.44 4.82
C ALA A 173 -2.19 7.19 5.63
N TYR A 174 -2.68 5.96 5.63
CA TYR A 174 -3.81 5.54 6.45
C TYR A 174 -3.28 4.96 7.76
N ILE A 175 -3.73 5.52 8.88
CA ILE A 175 -3.22 5.20 10.22
C ILE A 175 -4.26 4.36 10.96
N GLY A 176 -3.90 3.12 11.26
CA GLY A 176 -4.71 2.13 11.95
C GLY A 176 -3.98 1.54 13.17
N GLY A 177 -4.56 0.50 13.75
CA GLY A 177 -4.10 -0.15 14.98
C GLY A 177 -4.92 0.26 16.20
N LYS A 178 -4.57 -0.32 17.35
CA LYS A 178 -5.28 -0.11 18.60
C LYS A 178 -4.66 0.98 19.48
N ASP A 179 -3.37 1.27 19.36
CA ASP A 179 -2.71 2.28 20.19
C ASP A 179 -3.20 3.67 19.77
N LYS A 180 -4.25 4.14 20.44
CA LYS A 180 -4.93 5.38 20.05
C LYS A 180 -4.04 6.60 20.23
N ALA A 181 -3.26 6.65 21.30
CA ALA A 181 -2.38 7.78 21.57
C ALA A 181 -1.31 7.90 20.48
N LEU A 182 -0.62 6.80 20.18
CA LEU A 182 0.43 6.79 19.17
C LEU A 182 -0.12 7.05 17.75
N ARG A 183 -1.30 6.53 17.40
CA ARG A 183 -1.93 6.84 16.09
C ARG A 183 -2.22 8.33 15.91
N LEU A 184 -2.74 8.99 16.95
CA LEU A 184 -3.05 10.42 16.90
C LEU A 184 -1.76 11.23 16.75
N GLU A 185 -0.74 10.95 17.55
CA GLU A 185 0.55 11.64 17.45
C GLU A 185 1.23 11.41 16.08
N ILE A 186 1.23 10.19 15.55
CA ILE A 186 1.76 9.92 14.20
C ILE A 186 0.99 10.72 13.15
N THR A 187 -0.34 10.75 13.25
CA THR A 187 -1.18 11.49 12.31
C THR A 187 -0.86 12.99 12.32
N ASP A 188 -0.72 13.58 13.50
CA ASP A 188 -0.47 15.01 13.66
C ASP A 188 0.97 15.37 13.24
N GLU A 189 1.96 14.54 13.58
CA GLU A 189 3.34 14.73 13.15
C GLU A 189 3.48 14.63 11.62
N LEU A 190 2.82 13.67 10.96
CA LEU A 190 2.82 13.56 9.50
C LEU A 190 2.18 14.81 8.86
N LYS A 191 1.02 15.25 9.35
CA LYS A 191 0.33 16.45 8.86
C LYS A 191 1.18 17.71 9.04
N SER A 192 1.91 17.83 10.15
CA SER A 192 2.80 18.96 10.42
C SER A 192 3.93 19.09 9.38
N LYS A 193 4.30 17.97 8.74
CA LYS A 193 5.29 17.90 7.65
C LYS A 193 4.67 18.00 6.26
N GLY A 194 3.38 18.30 6.16
CA GLY A 194 2.66 18.40 4.89
C GLY A 194 2.33 17.05 4.26
N ILE A 195 2.50 15.94 4.99
CA ILE A 195 2.15 14.59 4.53
C ILE A 195 0.69 14.34 4.88
N LYS A 196 -0.10 13.95 3.88
CA LYS A 196 -1.51 13.67 4.09
C LYS A 196 -1.66 12.35 4.86
N ALA A 197 -2.23 12.44 6.06
CA ALA A 197 -2.54 11.30 6.91
C ALA A 197 -4.02 11.29 7.31
N GLU A 198 -4.65 10.12 7.23
CA GLU A 198 -6.06 9.89 7.54
C GLU A 198 -6.22 8.65 8.42
N GLU A 199 -7.33 8.57 9.15
CA GLU A 199 -7.71 7.33 9.84
C GLU A 199 -7.91 6.21 8.82
N ALA A 200 -7.39 5.02 9.09
CA ALA A 200 -7.59 3.86 8.25
C ALA A 200 -9.08 3.44 8.22
N PRO A 201 -9.68 3.21 7.03
CA PRO A 201 -11.03 2.65 6.94
C PRO A 201 -11.08 1.22 7.46
N ASP A 202 -12.27 0.75 7.86
CA ASP A 202 -12.52 -0.53 8.53
C ASP A 202 -11.78 -1.73 7.89
N LEU A 203 -11.65 -1.76 6.57
CA LEU A 203 -10.99 -2.86 5.85
C LEU A 203 -9.49 -3.00 6.16
N ILE A 204 -8.81 -1.88 6.40
CA ILE A 204 -7.35 -1.81 6.63
C ILE A 204 -7.03 -1.18 7.99
N GLU A 205 -8.00 -1.22 8.92
CA GLU A 205 -7.87 -0.55 10.21
C GLU A 205 -6.82 -1.18 11.14
N GLY A 206 -6.39 -2.42 10.88
CA GLY A 206 -5.31 -3.07 11.64
C GLY A 206 -5.63 -3.37 13.11
N ARG A 207 -6.90 -3.48 13.51
CA ARG A 207 -7.31 -3.60 14.94
C ARG A 207 -7.46 -5.02 15.48
N ALA A 208 -7.33 -6.05 14.64
CA ALA A 208 -7.43 -7.42 15.09
C ALA A 208 -6.35 -7.78 16.13
N ASN A 209 -6.69 -8.58 17.14
CA ASN A 209 -5.73 -9.09 18.13
C ASN A 209 -4.66 -9.97 17.48
N SER A 210 -5.00 -10.67 16.40
CA SER A 210 -4.08 -11.51 15.64
C SER A 210 -3.22 -10.73 14.64
N ASN A 211 -3.38 -9.41 14.54
CA ASN A 211 -2.46 -8.59 13.76
C ASN A 211 -1.15 -8.41 14.57
N PRO A 212 0.03 -8.72 14.02
CA PRO A 212 1.31 -8.55 14.71
C PRO A 212 1.54 -7.14 15.27
N ALA A 213 0.94 -6.09 14.69
CA ALA A 213 0.97 -4.75 15.27
C ALA A 213 0.49 -4.73 16.73
N ASN A 214 -0.49 -5.56 17.10
CA ASN A 214 -1.15 -5.57 18.40
C ASN A 214 -0.74 -6.75 19.29
N MET A 215 0.36 -7.45 18.97
CA MET A 215 0.88 -8.57 19.77
C MET A 215 2.00 -8.16 20.73
N ASN A 216 2.16 -6.85 20.93
CA ASN A 216 3.11 -6.30 21.89
C ASN A 216 2.58 -6.44 23.32
N GLU A 217 3.36 -6.04 24.33
CA GLU A 217 3.01 -6.22 25.74
C GLU A 217 1.70 -5.52 26.13
N LYS A 218 1.42 -4.36 25.51
CA LYS A 218 0.20 -3.59 25.73
C LYS A 218 -1.02 -4.15 24.98
N GLY A 219 -0.80 -5.06 24.03
CA GLY A 219 -1.85 -5.56 23.13
C GLY A 219 -2.39 -4.49 22.16
N GLU A 220 -1.64 -3.40 21.98
CA GLU A 220 -2.02 -2.24 21.18
C GLU A 220 -0.82 -1.67 20.42
N GLY A 221 -0.87 -1.67 19.09
CA GLY A 221 0.14 -0.99 18.29
C GLY A 221 -0.46 -0.23 17.13
N VAL A 222 0.40 0.17 16.19
CA VAL A 222 0.02 0.99 15.04
C VAL A 222 0.32 0.27 13.74
N GLN A 223 -0.59 0.42 12.79
CA GLN A 223 -0.40 0.05 11.39
C GLN A 223 -0.41 1.33 10.54
N ILE A 224 0.55 1.46 9.63
CA ILE A 224 0.62 2.56 8.66
C ILE A 224 0.53 1.97 7.27
N GLU A 225 -0.55 2.28 6.57
CA GLU A 225 -0.83 1.84 5.21
C GLU A 225 -0.50 2.97 4.22
N MET A 226 0.57 2.81 3.45
CA MET A 226 1.03 3.82 2.50
C MET A 226 0.55 3.51 1.09
N THR A 227 -0.30 4.37 0.55
CA THR A 227 -0.70 4.32 -0.86
C THR A 227 0.51 4.24 -1.81
N THR A 228 0.31 3.70 -3.01
CA THR A 228 1.39 3.56 -4.02
C THR A 228 2.00 4.91 -4.36
N ALA A 229 1.16 5.92 -4.58
CA ALA A 229 1.60 7.28 -4.83
C ALA A 229 2.43 7.89 -3.68
N LEU A 230 2.14 7.55 -2.40
CA LEU A 230 2.97 7.99 -1.28
C LEU A 230 4.31 7.24 -1.25
N ARG A 231 4.30 5.92 -1.50
CA ARG A 231 5.52 5.11 -1.52
C ARG A 231 6.49 5.54 -2.61
N GLU A 232 6.00 5.89 -3.79
CA GLU A 232 6.80 6.48 -4.86
C GLU A 232 7.51 7.75 -4.39
N GLN A 233 6.78 8.65 -3.70
CA GLN A 233 7.33 9.91 -3.18
C GLN A 233 8.42 9.73 -2.12
N LEU A 234 8.61 8.54 -1.55
CA LEU A 234 9.75 8.26 -0.66
C LEU A 234 11.10 8.28 -1.40
N PHE A 235 11.08 8.23 -2.73
CA PHE A 235 12.27 8.21 -3.57
C PHE A 235 12.28 9.45 -4.48
N SER A 236 13.44 10.07 -4.66
CA SER A 236 13.58 11.38 -5.32
C SER A 236 13.21 11.34 -6.81
N ASN A 237 13.30 10.16 -7.42
CA ASN A 237 12.90 9.88 -8.79
C ASN A 237 11.48 9.31 -8.93
N ASN A 238 10.73 9.14 -7.83
CA ASN A 238 9.41 8.49 -7.79
C ASN A 238 9.39 7.07 -8.36
N ASP A 239 10.50 6.33 -8.30
CA ASP A 239 10.61 4.98 -8.83
C ASP A 239 10.72 3.94 -7.70
N LEU A 240 9.80 2.99 -7.69
CA LEU A 240 9.73 1.87 -6.75
C LEU A 240 10.53 0.63 -7.18
N SER A 241 11.26 0.70 -8.30
CA SER A 241 12.14 -0.38 -8.74
C SER A 241 13.16 -0.73 -7.66
N SER A 242 13.55 -2.00 -7.56
CA SER A 242 14.53 -2.45 -6.57
C SER A 242 15.85 -1.68 -6.68
N GLN A 243 16.26 -1.31 -7.90
CA GLN A 243 17.48 -0.52 -8.13
C GLN A 243 17.36 0.87 -7.50
N SER A 244 16.24 1.55 -7.73
CA SER A 244 15.95 2.87 -7.20
C SER A 244 15.92 2.90 -5.67
N ARG A 245 15.30 1.88 -5.07
CA ARG A 245 15.14 1.79 -3.61
C ARG A 245 16.39 1.37 -2.85
N SER A 246 17.28 0.61 -3.49
CA SER A 246 18.54 0.16 -2.89
C SER A 246 19.60 1.27 -2.73
N ASP A 247 19.39 2.42 -3.38
CA ASP A 247 20.28 3.58 -3.29
C ASP A 247 19.77 4.55 -2.22
N GLU A 248 20.39 4.54 -1.03
CA GLU A 248 20.02 5.45 0.06
C GLU A 248 20.18 6.93 -0.31
N SER A 249 21.02 7.27 -1.31
CA SER A 249 21.15 8.66 -1.79
C SER A 249 19.91 9.14 -2.57
N ASN A 250 19.04 8.21 -2.98
CA ASN A 250 17.79 8.49 -3.66
C ASN A 250 16.62 8.71 -2.67
N TYR A 251 16.81 8.53 -1.36
CA TYR A 251 15.74 8.80 -0.38
C TYR A 251 15.35 10.29 -0.42
N SER A 252 14.06 10.55 -0.56
CA SER A 252 13.53 11.90 -0.71
C SER A 252 13.35 12.61 0.64
N ALA A 253 13.00 13.90 0.59
CA ALA A 253 12.54 14.62 1.77
C ALA A 253 11.34 13.95 2.45
N THR A 254 10.40 13.39 1.66
CA THR A 254 9.23 12.67 2.18
C THR A 254 9.63 11.44 3.00
N MET A 255 10.62 10.65 2.55
CA MET A 255 11.15 9.52 3.33
C MET A 255 11.66 9.98 4.71
N LEU A 256 12.52 11.01 4.69
CA LEU A 256 13.11 11.56 5.89
C LEU A 256 12.04 12.13 6.84
N ASP A 257 11.05 12.81 6.29
CA ASP A 257 9.98 13.44 7.05
C ASP A 257 9.02 12.41 7.65
N MET A 258 8.64 11.36 6.91
CA MET A 258 7.87 10.24 7.46
C MET A 258 8.58 9.59 8.65
N ALA A 259 9.86 9.23 8.48
CA ALA A 259 10.63 8.60 9.54
C ALA A 259 10.77 9.49 10.78
N LYS A 260 11.04 10.80 10.58
CA LYS A 260 11.08 11.79 11.67
C LYS A 260 9.73 11.90 12.37
N ALA A 261 8.63 11.94 11.62
CA ALA A 261 7.28 12.05 12.19
C ALA A 261 6.98 10.85 13.10
N ILE A 262 7.26 9.63 12.62
CA ILE A 262 7.05 8.40 13.39
C ILE A 262 7.92 8.40 14.65
N ASN A 263 9.22 8.69 14.52
CA ASN A 263 10.13 8.76 15.67
C ASN A 263 9.71 9.85 16.69
N GLN A 264 9.28 11.02 16.23
CA GLN A 264 8.82 12.10 17.11
C GLN A 264 7.55 11.70 17.87
N ALA A 265 6.59 11.10 17.19
CA ALA A 265 5.36 10.62 17.81
C ALA A 265 5.63 9.56 18.89
N ILE A 266 6.49 8.57 18.60
CA ILE A 266 6.90 7.54 19.57
C ILE A 266 7.54 8.20 20.80
N ASN A 267 8.47 9.14 20.60
CA ASN A 267 9.15 9.78 21.72
C ASN A 267 8.21 10.64 22.57
N LYS A 268 7.19 11.27 21.97
CA LYS A 268 6.19 12.03 22.72
C LYS A 268 5.34 11.14 23.61
N VAL A 269 4.77 10.06 23.08
CA VAL A 269 3.91 9.18 23.88
C VAL A 269 4.68 8.54 25.04
N LYS A 270 5.96 8.21 24.85
CA LYS A 270 6.84 7.71 25.91
C LYS A 270 7.11 8.70 27.05
N ILE A 271 7.01 10.00 26.78
CA ILE A 271 7.21 11.05 27.80
C ILE A 271 5.92 11.27 28.61
N GLU A 272 4.77 10.95 28.02
CA GLU A 272 3.45 11.18 28.62
C GLU A 272 2.95 10.01 29.49
N GLU A 273 3.60 8.84 29.41
CA GLU A 273 3.38 7.65 30.25
C GLU A 273 4.20 7.69 31.56
#